data_AF-A0A8S1B738-F1
#
_entry.id   AF-A0A8S1B738-F1
#
_cell.length_a   1.000
_cell.length_b   1.000
_cell.length_c   1.000
_cell.angle_alpha   90.00
_cell.angle_beta   90.00
_cell.angle_gamma   90.00
#
_symmetry.space_group_name_H-M   'P 1'
#
loop_
_entity.id
_entity.type
_entity.pdbx_description
1 polymer ?
#
loop_
_entity_poly.entity_id
_entity_poly.type
_entity_poly.pdbx_seq_one_letter_code
_entity_poly.pdbx_strand_id
1 'polypeptide(L)'
;MAENNRRDGDIEFWLRQLEDGAISEDDFESDGDELDFYPTQQDLLDVLENDDDDGEARSNDNNEEIIPDPPIVIADAVPSNNNDAPVHSLDIQRLIWKNQPLPFNENAIKFNGTEEHPESLMNLQTPFQFFSYFFTEEFLSQIVTETNNYAVQNKPDRPDVITLGELRKYLGILIYMSVYHYPSVRGYWANKHGFEAIIKAMPVNKFEKIRRVLHFNDNNKHLPIDHPQHDRLHKLRPVIEHLNTKFSTIPISQRLSIDEQMCATKMGHFLKQYLPNKPHKWG
;
A
#
# COMPACT_ATOMS: atom_id res chain seq x y z
N MET A 1 -39.74 14.44 -21.48
CA MET A 1 -39.09 15.57 -20.78
C MET A 1 -39.72 15.65 -19.39
N ALA A 2 -38.97 15.30 -18.36
CA ALA A 2 -39.36 15.51 -16.97
C ALA A 2 -38.13 16.11 -16.29
N GLU A 3 -38.16 17.42 -16.07
CA GLU A 3 -37.14 18.15 -15.32
C GLU A 3 -37.19 17.71 -13.87
N ASN A 4 -36.16 16.96 -13.43
CA ASN A 4 -35.95 16.70 -12.02
C ASN A 4 -35.26 17.92 -11.40
N ASN A 5 -36.09 18.85 -10.94
CA ASN A 5 -35.68 19.97 -10.09
C ASN A 5 -35.22 19.43 -8.73
N ARG A 6 -33.92 19.11 -8.59
CA ARG A 6 -33.32 18.87 -7.28
C ARG A 6 -33.13 20.22 -6.61
N ARG A 7 -33.52 20.32 -5.34
CA ARG A 7 -33.40 21.56 -4.57
C ARG A 7 -31.93 21.86 -4.37
N ASP A 8 -31.51 23.12 -4.53
CA ASP A 8 -30.11 23.55 -4.41
C ASP A 8 -29.41 23.06 -3.12
N GLY A 9 -30.17 22.85 -2.05
CA GLY A 9 -29.68 22.27 -0.80
C GLY A 9 -29.13 20.83 -0.91
N ASP A 10 -29.62 20.03 -1.86
CA ASP A 10 -29.10 18.69 -2.09
C ASP A 10 -27.72 18.74 -2.79
N ILE A 11 -27.48 19.76 -3.62
CA ILE A 11 -26.21 19.97 -4.32
C ILE A 11 -25.15 20.49 -3.35
N GLU A 12 -25.50 21.49 -2.53
CA GLU A 12 -24.65 22.03 -1.46
C GLU A 12 -24.21 20.94 -0.45
N PHE A 13 -25.11 20.00 -0.11
CA PHE A 13 -24.77 18.86 0.74
C PHE A 13 -23.67 17.98 0.12
N TRP A 14 -23.78 17.64 -1.16
CA TRP A 14 -22.77 16.83 -1.85
C TRP A 14 -21.46 17.59 -2.10
N LEU A 15 -21.53 18.91 -2.34
CA LEU A 15 -20.34 19.74 -2.52
C LEU A 15 -19.54 19.89 -1.22
N ARG A 16 -20.22 20.01 -0.06
CA ARG A 16 -19.54 20.03 1.25
C ARG A 16 -18.82 18.72 1.57
N GLN A 17 -19.38 17.59 1.13
CA GLN A 17 -18.73 16.28 1.26
C GLN A 17 -17.48 16.17 0.37
N LEU A 18 -17.33 17.01 -0.66
CA LEU A 18 -16.16 17.01 -1.55
C LEU A 18 -15.08 18.03 -1.13
N GLU A 19 -15.43 19.06 -0.36
CA GLU A 19 -14.52 20.14 0.04
C GLU A 19 -13.61 19.79 1.23
N ASP A 20 -14.02 18.86 2.10
CA ASP A 20 -13.18 18.39 3.21
C ASP A 20 -12.25 17.25 2.75
N GLY A 21 -11.04 17.65 2.36
CA GLY A 21 -9.81 16.86 2.18
C GLY A 21 -9.90 15.34 2.10
N ALA A 22 -9.45 14.79 0.96
CA ALA A 22 -9.03 13.41 0.74
C ALA A 22 -9.75 12.39 1.65
N ILE A 23 -11.05 12.23 1.43
CA ILE A 23 -11.84 11.16 2.04
C ILE A 23 -11.07 9.86 1.81
N SER A 24 -10.62 9.22 2.89
CA SER A 24 -9.96 7.92 2.80
C SER A 24 -10.95 6.93 2.19
N GLU A 25 -10.50 5.94 1.41
CA GLU A 25 -11.40 4.88 0.94
C GLU A 25 -12.10 4.14 2.11
N ASP A 26 -11.54 4.26 3.33
CA ASP A 26 -12.11 3.79 4.59
C ASP A 26 -13.39 4.56 5.03
N ASP A 27 -13.63 5.78 4.51
CA ASP A 27 -14.81 6.60 4.84
C ASP A 27 -16.00 6.31 3.91
N PHE A 28 -15.78 5.52 2.84
CA PHE A 28 -16.84 5.05 1.96
C PHE A 28 -17.30 3.66 2.37
N GLU A 29 -17.86 3.57 3.58
CA GLU A 29 -18.53 2.35 4.04
C GLU A 29 -19.62 1.97 3.03
N SER A 30 -19.47 0.77 2.47
CA SER A 30 -20.55 0.07 1.79
C SER A 30 -21.59 -0.25 2.87
N ASP A 31 -22.78 0.33 2.76
CA ASP A 31 -23.98 0.04 3.60
C ASP A 31 -24.42 -1.45 3.57
N GLY A 32 -23.58 -2.37 3.11
CA GLY A 32 -23.79 -3.82 3.18
C GLY A 32 -22.53 -4.60 3.54
N ASP A 33 -21.48 -3.94 4.02
CA ASP A 33 -20.38 -4.63 4.67
C ASP A 33 -20.81 -4.81 6.12
N GLU A 34 -21.11 -6.05 6.48
CA GLU A 34 -21.10 -6.48 7.87
C GLU A 34 -19.65 -6.26 8.34
N LEU A 35 -19.36 -5.04 8.78
CA LEU A 35 -18.27 -4.76 9.70
C LEU A 35 -18.39 -5.82 10.77
N ASP A 36 -17.35 -6.62 10.99
CA ASP A 36 -17.33 -7.58 12.09
C ASP A 36 -17.63 -6.78 13.37
N PHE A 37 -18.88 -6.85 13.80
CA PHE A 37 -19.37 -6.08 14.93
C PHE A 37 -18.81 -6.77 16.17
N TYR A 38 -17.71 -6.25 16.68
CA TYR A 38 -17.14 -6.67 17.96
C TYR A 38 -17.91 -5.97 19.08
N PRO A 39 -18.80 -6.68 19.81
CA PRO A 39 -19.72 -6.07 20.75
C PRO A 39 -19.02 -5.35 21.91
N THR A 40 -17.75 -5.71 22.18
CA THR A 40 -16.92 -5.09 23.20
C THR A 40 -15.49 -4.85 22.70
N GLN A 41 -14.79 -3.91 23.35
CA GLN A 41 -13.36 -3.67 23.11
C GLN A 41 -12.51 -4.94 23.35
N GLN A 42 -12.96 -5.83 24.23
CA GLN A 42 -12.28 -7.09 24.50
C GLN A 42 -12.41 -8.06 23.32
N ASP A 43 -13.56 -8.11 22.62
CA ASP A 43 -13.74 -9.00 21.46
C ASP A 43 -12.86 -8.56 20.27
N LEU A 44 -12.61 -7.26 20.10
CA LEU A 44 -11.67 -6.74 19.11
C LEU A 44 -10.23 -7.10 19.49
N LEU A 45 -9.86 -6.93 20.76
CA LEU A 45 -8.53 -7.29 21.26
C LEU A 45 -8.31 -8.79 21.18
N ASP A 46 -9.31 -9.61 21.45
CA ASP A 46 -9.24 -11.07 21.35
C ASP A 46 -9.05 -11.53 19.90
N VAL A 47 -9.58 -10.83 18.88
CA VAL A 47 -9.25 -11.17 17.47
C VAL A 47 -7.84 -10.70 17.08
N LEU A 48 -7.37 -9.59 17.65
CA LEU A 48 -6.01 -9.09 17.42
C LEU A 48 -4.95 -9.90 18.19
N GLU A 49 -5.31 -10.52 19.31
CA GLU A 49 -4.46 -11.34 20.17
C GLU A 49 -4.55 -12.85 19.85
N ASN A 50 -5.69 -13.33 19.32
CA ASN A 50 -5.89 -14.73 18.92
C ASN A 50 -5.85 -14.95 17.39
N ASP A 51 -5.07 -14.16 16.64
CA ASP A 51 -4.43 -14.70 15.42
C ASP A 51 -3.44 -15.77 15.91
N ASP A 52 -3.99 -16.94 16.27
CA ASP A 52 -3.32 -18.12 16.79
C ASP A 52 -2.36 -18.67 15.73
N ASP A 53 -1.18 -18.08 15.70
CA ASP A 53 0.07 -18.80 15.45
C ASP A 53 0.43 -19.51 16.77
N ASP A 54 0.10 -20.81 16.79
CA ASP A 54 0.24 -21.80 17.86
C ASP A 54 1.18 -21.47 19.05
N GLY A 55 0.59 -21.40 20.26
CA GLY A 55 1.07 -22.20 21.39
C GLY A 55 2.17 -21.63 22.31
N GLU A 56 1.71 -21.07 23.43
CA GLU A 56 2.36 -21.02 24.76
C GLU A 56 3.77 -20.39 24.89
N ALA A 57 3.83 -19.18 25.45
CA ALA A 57 4.20 -18.98 26.86
C ALA A 57 3.99 -17.53 27.28
N ARG A 58 3.13 -17.35 28.29
CA ARG A 58 2.97 -16.09 29.01
C ARG A 58 4.22 -15.77 29.83
N SER A 59 4.71 -14.54 29.70
CA SER A 59 5.23 -13.80 30.84
C SER A 59 4.74 -12.35 30.78
N ASN A 60 3.86 -11.99 31.72
CA ASN A 60 3.56 -10.61 32.06
C ASN A 60 4.87 -9.88 32.37
N ASP A 61 5.24 -8.90 31.55
CA ASP A 61 6.08 -7.80 32.04
C ASP A 61 5.59 -6.48 31.45
N ASN A 62 5.11 -5.61 32.33
CA ASN A 62 4.64 -4.26 32.04
C ASN A 62 5.85 -3.33 31.86
N ASN A 63 6.65 -3.56 30.82
CA ASN A 63 7.69 -2.63 30.41
C ASN A 63 7.56 -2.38 28.91
N GLU A 64 7.12 -1.18 28.54
CA GLU A 64 7.24 -0.65 27.18
C GLU A 64 8.74 -0.52 26.84
N GLU A 65 9.37 -1.62 26.43
CA GLU A 65 10.66 -1.56 25.75
C GLU A 65 10.43 -1.03 24.33
N ILE A 66 11.10 0.09 24.03
CA ILE A 66 11.19 0.66 22.70
C ILE A 66 11.87 -0.39 21.81
N ILE A 67 11.07 -1.13 21.04
CA ILE A 67 11.55 -2.09 20.05
C ILE A 67 12.28 -1.29 18.95
N PRO A 68 13.58 -1.53 18.70
CA PRO A 68 14.30 -0.83 17.65
C PRO A 68 13.75 -1.21 16.26
N ASP A 69 13.77 -0.24 15.35
CA ASP A 69 13.34 -0.44 13.97
C ASP A 69 14.06 -1.65 13.33
N PRO A 70 13.36 -2.42 12.47
CA PRO A 70 14.01 -3.48 11.71
C PRO A 70 15.11 -2.87 10.82
N PRO A 71 16.25 -3.56 10.65
CA PRO A 71 17.36 -3.03 9.88
C PRO A 71 16.94 -2.73 8.44
N ILE A 72 17.34 -1.56 7.95
CA ILE A 72 17.16 -1.16 6.55
C ILE A 72 17.90 -2.19 5.68
N VAL A 73 17.15 -3.00 4.93
CA VAL A 73 17.71 -3.83 3.88
C VAL A 73 18.13 -2.90 2.74
N ILE A 74 19.42 -2.56 2.68
CA ILE A 74 20.00 -1.89 1.53
C ILE A 74 20.05 -2.94 0.41
N ALA A 75 19.02 -2.96 -0.43
CA ALA A 75 19.05 -3.73 -1.66
C ALA A 75 20.06 -3.08 -2.63
N ASP A 76 21.09 -3.85 -2.95
CA ASP A 76 22.03 -3.71 -4.06
C ASP A 76 22.91 -2.45 -4.10
N ALA A 77 23.98 -2.50 -3.29
CA ALA A 77 25.26 -1.98 -3.74
C ALA A 77 25.71 -2.75 -4.99
N VAL A 78 25.88 -2.04 -6.10
CA VAL A 78 26.51 -2.49 -7.36
C VAL A 78 27.75 -3.35 -7.05
N PRO A 79 27.98 -4.51 -7.70
CA PRO A 79 29.08 -5.40 -7.37
C PRO A 79 30.42 -4.77 -7.77
N SER A 80 31.00 -4.02 -6.85
CA SER A 80 32.43 -3.74 -6.87
C SER A 80 33.13 -4.91 -6.18
N ASN A 81 33.73 -5.77 -6.99
CA ASN A 81 34.75 -6.73 -6.55
C ASN A 81 35.78 -5.98 -5.71
N ASN A 82 35.72 -6.14 -4.38
CA ASN A 82 36.87 -6.15 -3.48
C ASN A 82 36.45 -6.73 -2.12
N ASN A 83 37.31 -7.62 -1.63
CA ASN A 83 37.12 -8.50 -0.48
C ASN A 83 36.90 -7.77 0.85
N ASP A 84 36.17 -8.42 1.75
CA ASP A 84 36.21 -8.31 3.22
C ASP A 84 36.11 -6.91 3.84
N ALA A 85 34.92 -6.31 3.80
CA ALA A 85 34.55 -5.26 4.76
C ALA A 85 33.42 -5.77 5.67
N PRO A 86 33.59 -5.77 7.01
CA PRO A 86 32.54 -6.17 7.92
C PRO A 86 31.40 -5.14 7.85
N VAL A 87 30.17 -5.63 7.71
CA VAL A 87 28.94 -4.83 7.86
C VAL A 87 28.88 -4.38 9.32
N HIS A 88 29.44 -3.20 9.62
CA HIS A 88 29.32 -2.59 10.92
C HIS A 88 27.88 -2.08 11.08
N SER A 89 27.07 -2.80 11.84
CA SER A 89 25.85 -2.22 12.40
C SER A 89 26.28 -1.05 13.29
N LEU A 90 25.80 0.15 12.95
CA LEU A 90 26.04 1.33 13.77
C LEU A 90 25.23 1.18 15.06
N ASP A 91 25.91 1.20 16.21
CA ASP A 91 25.26 1.19 17.51
C ASP A 91 24.58 2.56 17.73
N ILE A 92 23.31 2.64 17.32
CA ILE A 92 22.48 3.86 17.36
C ILE A 92 22.40 4.42 18.79
N GLN A 93 22.49 3.57 19.82
CA GLN A 93 22.44 3.97 21.23
C GLN A 93 23.64 4.83 21.64
N ARG A 94 24.74 4.82 20.87
CA ARG A 94 25.95 5.62 21.12
C ARG A 94 26.02 6.89 20.26
N LEU A 95 25.00 7.17 19.46
CA LEU A 95 24.98 8.38 18.65
C LEU A 95 24.78 9.60 19.55
N ILE A 96 25.77 10.49 19.55
CA ILE A 96 25.70 11.78 20.25
C ILE A 96 25.47 12.85 19.20
N TRP A 97 24.36 13.57 19.31
CA TRP A 97 24.11 14.76 18.51
C TRP A 97 25.19 15.80 18.78
N LYS A 98 25.98 16.13 17.77
CA LYS A 98 26.99 17.19 17.86
C LYS A 98 26.44 18.46 17.24
N ASN A 99 26.32 19.50 18.06
CA ASN A 99 25.99 20.84 17.57
C ASN A 99 27.25 21.51 16.99
N GLN A 100 27.63 21.07 15.80
CA GLN A 100 28.74 21.63 15.04
C GLN A 100 28.35 21.69 13.56
N PRO A 101 28.92 22.64 12.78
CA PRO A 101 28.76 22.62 11.33
C PRO A 101 29.22 21.26 10.80
N LEU A 102 28.41 20.65 9.92
CA LEU A 102 28.84 19.46 9.19
C LEU A 102 30.15 19.79 8.46
N PRO A 103 31.23 19.02 8.66
CA PRO A 103 32.50 19.28 7.99
C PRO A 103 32.27 19.22 6.48
N PHE A 104 32.33 20.39 5.83
CA PHE A 104 32.04 20.54 4.41
C PHE A 104 33.27 20.10 3.61
N ASN A 105 33.23 18.90 3.05
CA ASN A 105 34.26 18.44 2.12
C ASN A 105 33.65 18.47 0.71
N GLU A 106 34.02 19.48 -0.09
CA GLU A 106 33.53 19.67 -1.46
C GLU A 106 33.71 18.43 -2.35
N ASN A 107 34.79 17.66 -2.14
CA ASN A 107 35.04 16.42 -2.88
C ASN A 107 34.15 15.26 -2.44
N ALA A 108 33.66 15.26 -1.19
CA ALA A 108 32.76 14.25 -0.65
C ALA A 108 31.29 14.49 -1.01
N ILE A 109 30.93 15.72 -1.44
CA ILE A 109 29.57 16.12 -1.80
C ILE A 109 29.38 16.35 -3.31
N LYS A 110 30.44 16.12 -4.10
CA LYS A 110 30.35 16.24 -5.56
C LYS A 110 29.42 15.15 -6.09
N PHE A 111 28.34 15.58 -6.73
CA PHE A 111 27.43 14.65 -7.41
C PHE A 111 28.14 14.01 -8.59
N ASN A 112 28.23 12.68 -8.55
CA ASN A 112 28.86 11.86 -9.60
C ASN A 112 27.81 11.04 -10.38
N GLY A 113 26.52 11.29 -10.16
CA GLY A 113 25.44 10.61 -10.86
C GLY A 113 25.26 11.12 -12.29
N THR A 114 24.62 10.32 -13.12
CA THR A 114 24.25 10.68 -14.50
C THR A 114 22.82 11.19 -14.51
N GLU A 115 22.57 12.33 -15.16
CA GLU A 115 21.20 12.82 -15.40
C GLU A 115 20.55 12.19 -16.65
N GLU A 116 21.29 11.34 -17.37
CA GLU A 116 20.81 10.67 -18.57
C GLU A 116 19.83 9.55 -18.23
N HIS A 117 18.62 9.66 -18.77
CA HIS A 117 17.59 8.63 -18.63
C HIS A 117 17.89 7.41 -19.50
N PRO A 118 17.56 6.18 -19.03
CA PRO A 118 17.67 4.97 -19.84
C PRO A 118 16.88 5.10 -21.15
N GLU A 119 17.41 4.56 -22.24
CA GLU A 119 16.74 4.56 -23.55
C GLU A 119 15.34 3.93 -23.48
N SER A 120 15.19 2.89 -22.64
CA SER A 120 13.90 2.23 -22.39
C SER A 120 12.85 3.17 -21.80
N LEU A 121 13.24 4.18 -21.02
CA LEU A 121 12.35 5.21 -20.48
C LEU A 121 12.07 6.30 -21.52
N MET A 122 13.09 6.74 -22.27
CA MET A 122 12.97 7.78 -23.30
C MET A 122 12.07 7.35 -24.47
N ASN A 123 11.98 6.05 -24.74
CA ASN A 123 11.15 5.48 -25.79
C ASN A 123 9.66 5.36 -25.43
N LEU A 124 9.26 5.64 -24.17
CA LEU A 124 7.86 5.61 -23.77
C LEU A 124 7.12 6.87 -24.25
N GLN A 125 5.96 6.70 -24.87
CA GLN A 125 5.21 7.78 -25.54
C GLN A 125 3.81 7.98 -24.98
N THR A 126 3.24 6.98 -24.30
CA THR A 126 1.85 6.99 -23.84
C THR A 126 1.77 6.82 -22.32
N PRO A 127 0.74 7.38 -21.65
CA PRO A 127 0.53 7.17 -20.22
C PRO A 127 0.47 5.67 -19.83
N PHE A 128 -0.11 4.85 -20.71
CA PHE A 128 -0.17 3.40 -20.50
C PHE A 128 1.22 2.74 -20.52
N GLN A 129 2.14 3.21 -21.39
CA GLN A 129 3.51 2.72 -21.43
C GLN A 129 4.29 3.12 -20.16
N PHE A 130 4.10 4.35 -19.67
CA PHE A 130 4.67 4.78 -18.39
C PHE A 130 4.15 3.94 -17.22
N PHE A 131 2.84 3.68 -17.16
CA PHE A 131 2.27 2.79 -16.14
C PHE A 131 2.85 1.36 -16.23
N SER A 132 2.88 0.81 -17.44
CA SER A 132 3.36 -0.56 -17.71
C SER A 132 4.86 -0.74 -17.46
N TYR A 133 5.63 0.34 -17.44
CA TYR A 133 7.04 0.31 -17.05
C TYR A 133 7.21 -0.14 -15.59
N PHE A 134 6.37 0.38 -14.69
CA PHE A 134 6.35 0.05 -13.27
C PHE A 134 5.52 -1.22 -13.00
N PHE A 135 4.33 -1.32 -13.58
CA PHE A 135 3.43 -2.47 -13.45
C PHE A 135 3.56 -3.39 -14.66
N THR A 136 4.64 -4.19 -14.68
CA THR A 136 4.93 -5.08 -15.81
C THR A 136 3.94 -6.22 -15.92
N GLU A 137 3.89 -6.85 -17.09
CA GLU A 137 3.01 -8.00 -17.32
C GLU A 137 3.35 -9.19 -16.40
N GLU A 138 4.63 -9.42 -16.15
CA GLU A 138 5.12 -10.47 -15.25
C GLU A 138 4.64 -10.21 -13.82
N PHE A 139 4.79 -8.97 -13.33
CA PHE A 139 4.35 -8.60 -12.00
C PHE A 139 2.84 -8.71 -11.84
N LEU A 140 2.06 -8.19 -12.79
CA LEU A 140 0.61 -8.35 -12.76
C LEU A 140 0.18 -9.83 -12.83
N SER A 141 0.93 -10.67 -13.55
CA SER A 141 0.67 -12.11 -13.60
C SER A 141 0.98 -12.81 -12.26
N GLN A 142 2.01 -12.36 -11.54
CA GLN A 142 2.29 -12.81 -10.18
C GLN A 142 1.15 -12.44 -9.22
N ILE A 143 0.66 -11.19 -9.27
CA ILE A 143 -0.51 -10.76 -8.46
C ILE A 143 -1.73 -11.64 -8.74
N VAL A 144 -2.02 -11.93 -10.02
CA VAL A 144 -3.12 -12.85 -10.38
C VAL A 144 -2.91 -14.23 -9.79
N THR A 145 -1.69 -14.75 -9.85
CA THR A 145 -1.33 -16.06 -9.32
C THR A 145 -1.59 -16.11 -7.81
N GLU A 146 -1.07 -15.16 -7.06
CA GLU A 146 -1.24 -15.13 -5.60
C GLU A 146 -2.66 -14.81 -5.16
N THR A 147 -3.36 -13.95 -5.90
CA THR A 147 -4.80 -13.71 -5.71
C THR A 147 -5.62 -14.99 -5.90
N ASN A 148 -5.31 -15.78 -6.92
CA ASN A 148 -6.00 -17.05 -7.17
C ASN A 148 -5.62 -18.13 -6.15
N ASN A 149 -4.36 -18.16 -5.71
CA ASN A 149 -3.91 -19.05 -4.63
C ASN A 149 -4.68 -18.74 -3.33
N TYR A 150 -4.77 -17.45 -2.96
CA TYR A 150 -5.56 -17.01 -1.81
C TYR A 150 -7.05 -17.38 -1.96
N ALA A 151 -7.63 -17.21 -3.15
CA ALA A 151 -9.01 -17.60 -3.38
C ALA A 151 -9.27 -19.10 -3.11
N VAL A 152 -8.31 -19.97 -3.44
CA VAL A 152 -8.34 -21.41 -3.12
C VAL A 152 -8.14 -21.67 -1.62
N GLN A 153 -7.21 -20.96 -0.98
CA GLN A 153 -6.94 -21.07 0.46
C GLN A 153 -8.19 -20.74 1.31
N ASN A 154 -8.95 -19.69 0.94
CA ASN A 154 -10.14 -19.30 1.72
C ASN A 154 -11.40 -20.11 1.37
N LYS A 155 -11.61 -20.44 0.10
CA LYS A 155 -12.84 -21.08 -0.39
C LYS A 155 -12.51 -22.20 -1.40
N PRO A 156 -11.99 -23.34 -0.94
CA PRO A 156 -11.53 -24.41 -1.81
C PRO A 156 -12.64 -24.99 -2.69
N ASP A 157 -13.89 -25.03 -2.19
CA ASP A 157 -15.03 -25.60 -2.92
C ASP A 157 -15.47 -24.73 -4.12
N ARG A 158 -15.24 -23.42 -4.05
CA ARG A 158 -15.64 -22.47 -5.09
C ARG A 158 -14.74 -21.24 -5.07
N PRO A 159 -13.50 -21.37 -5.54
CA PRO A 159 -12.54 -20.29 -5.48
C PRO A 159 -12.94 -19.16 -6.41
N ASP A 160 -12.81 -17.94 -5.89
CA ASP A 160 -13.16 -16.70 -6.56
C ASP A 160 -12.04 -16.24 -7.52
N VAL A 161 -11.68 -17.08 -8.49
CA VAL A 161 -10.55 -16.82 -9.41
C VAL A 161 -10.75 -15.62 -10.34
N ILE A 162 -9.63 -15.03 -10.72
CA ILE A 162 -9.53 -13.86 -11.60
C ILE A 162 -8.54 -14.11 -12.75
N THR A 163 -8.70 -13.36 -13.83
CA THR A 163 -7.76 -13.33 -14.96
C THR A 163 -6.92 -12.06 -14.96
N LEU A 164 -5.80 -12.06 -15.69
CA LEU A 164 -4.98 -10.85 -15.92
C LEU A 164 -5.78 -9.70 -16.53
N GLY A 165 -6.70 -9.99 -17.45
CA GLY A 165 -7.57 -8.98 -18.03
C GLY A 165 -8.53 -8.35 -17.01
N GLU A 166 -9.02 -9.15 -16.06
CA GLU A 166 -9.86 -8.66 -14.96
C GLU A 166 -9.07 -7.81 -13.96
N LEU A 167 -7.84 -8.22 -13.60
CA LEU A 167 -6.97 -7.40 -12.76
C LEU A 167 -6.65 -6.05 -13.42
N ARG A 168 -6.30 -6.05 -14.71
CA ARG A 168 -6.05 -4.80 -15.47
C ARG A 168 -7.26 -3.88 -15.48
N LYS A 169 -8.47 -4.43 -15.67
CA LYS A 169 -9.72 -3.65 -15.58
C LYS A 169 -9.95 -3.11 -14.17
N TYR A 170 -9.73 -3.93 -13.14
CA TYR A 170 -9.85 -3.51 -11.74
C TYR A 170 -8.92 -2.34 -11.41
N LEU A 171 -7.63 -2.44 -11.78
CA LEU A 171 -6.67 -1.34 -11.61
C LEU A 171 -7.08 -0.09 -12.40
N GLY A 172 -7.56 -0.26 -13.64
CA GLY A 172 -8.09 0.85 -14.43
C GLY A 172 -9.29 1.54 -13.77
N ILE A 173 -10.18 0.78 -13.14
CA ILE A 173 -11.31 1.31 -12.36
C ILE A 173 -10.79 2.13 -11.16
N LEU A 174 -9.80 1.63 -10.41
CA LEU A 174 -9.20 2.38 -9.30
C LEU A 174 -8.59 3.71 -9.76
N ILE A 175 -7.93 3.74 -10.93
CA ILE A 175 -7.41 4.97 -11.53
C ILE A 175 -8.54 5.95 -11.90
N TYR A 176 -9.69 5.47 -12.38
CA TYR A 176 -10.85 6.34 -12.60
C TYR A 176 -11.40 6.89 -11.28
N MET A 177 -11.49 6.06 -10.25
CA MET A 177 -12.02 6.43 -8.94
C MET A 177 -11.13 7.46 -8.22
N SER A 178 -9.81 7.43 -8.46
CA SER A 178 -8.87 8.41 -7.90
C SER A 178 -8.95 9.80 -8.57
N VAL A 179 -9.61 9.88 -9.73
CA VAL A 179 -9.81 11.15 -10.46
C VAL A 179 -11.25 11.66 -10.29
N TYR A 180 -12.23 10.77 -10.35
CA TYR A 180 -13.66 11.09 -10.29
C TYR A 180 -14.27 10.61 -8.99
N HIS A 181 -14.02 11.28 -7.87
CA HIS A 181 -14.51 10.84 -6.57
C HIS A 181 -16.04 10.85 -6.47
N TYR A 182 -16.61 9.68 -6.18
CA TYR A 182 -18.03 9.54 -5.81
C TYR A 182 -18.15 9.35 -4.30
N PRO A 183 -19.27 9.81 -3.70
CA PRO A 183 -19.51 9.63 -2.27
C PRO A 183 -19.73 8.18 -1.81
N SER A 184 -19.76 7.22 -2.74
CA SER A 184 -19.93 5.80 -2.45
C SER A 184 -19.35 5.00 -3.61
N VAL A 185 -18.60 3.94 -3.29
CA VAL A 185 -18.02 3.02 -4.28
C VAL A 185 -19.10 2.37 -5.15
N ARG A 186 -20.26 1.99 -4.60
CA ARG A 186 -21.36 1.46 -5.42
C ARG A 186 -22.01 2.52 -6.31
N GLY A 187 -21.84 3.80 -5.99
CA GLY A 187 -22.34 4.94 -6.77
C GLY A 187 -21.83 4.96 -8.21
N TYR A 188 -20.61 4.47 -8.45
CA TYR A 188 -20.05 4.36 -9.81
C TYR A 188 -20.87 3.41 -10.72
N TRP A 189 -21.67 2.51 -10.15
CA TRP A 189 -22.55 1.59 -10.89
C TRP A 189 -24.03 1.98 -10.84
N ALA A 190 -24.38 3.18 -10.36
CA ALA A 190 -25.76 3.62 -10.26
C ALA A 190 -26.44 3.76 -11.64
N ASN A 191 -27.71 3.35 -11.75
CA ASN A 191 -28.45 3.35 -13.02
C ASN A 191 -28.58 4.72 -13.71
N LYS A 192 -28.60 5.82 -12.94
CA LYS A 192 -28.82 7.17 -13.49
C LYS A 192 -27.55 8.01 -13.60
N HIS A 193 -26.66 7.88 -12.63
CA HIS A 193 -25.48 8.75 -12.46
C HIS A 193 -24.17 7.95 -12.38
N GLY A 194 -24.21 6.66 -12.67
CA GLY A 194 -23.02 5.83 -12.67
C GLY A 194 -22.06 6.23 -13.79
N PHE A 195 -20.83 5.76 -13.66
CA PHE A 195 -19.75 6.11 -14.57
C PHE A 195 -19.68 5.08 -15.69
N GLU A 196 -20.14 5.48 -16.88
CA GLU A 196 -20.36 4.60 -18.03
C GLU A 196 -19.14 3.72 -18.38
N ALA A 197 -17.93 4.27 -18.28
CA ALA A 197 -16.71 3.50 -18.57
C ALA A 197 -16.45 2.39 -17.53
N ILE A 198 -16.73 2.65 -16.25
CA ILE A 198 -16.60 1.66 -15.16
C ILE A 198 -17.68 0.58 -15.32
N ILE A 199 -18.93 0.98 -15.55
CA ILE A 199 -20.06 0.06 -15.75
C ILE A 199 -19.78 -0.90 -16.91
N LYS A 200 -19.29 -0.38 -18.04
CA LYS A 200 -18.93 -1.19 -19.22
C LYS A 200 -17.70 -2.06 -18.99
N ALA A 201 -16.76 -1.65 -18.15
CA ALA A 201 -15.53 -2.40 -17.91
C ALA A 201 -15.78 -3.67 -17.08
N MET A 202 -16.54 -3.55 -15.98
CA MET A 202 -16.75 -4.62 -15.01
C MET A 202 -18.04 -4.42 -14.20
N PRO A 203 -18.85 -5.46 -13.94
CA PRO A 203 -19.98 -5.37 -13.01
C PRO A 203 -19.54 -5.16 -11.55
N VAL A 204 -20.33 -4.44 -10.76
CA VAL A 204 -20.02 -4.12 -9.34
C VAL A 204 -19.70 -5.37 -8.51
N ASN A 205 -20.48 -6.45 -8.64
CA ASN A 205 -20.24 -7.70 -7.90
C ASN A 205 -18.89 -8.34 -8.23
N LYS A 206 -18.40 -8.18 -9.46
CA LYS A 206 -17.07 -8.69 -9.84
C LYS A 206 -15.96 -7.79 -9.28
N PHE A 207 -16.16 -6.46 -9.28
CA PHE A 207 -15.23 -5.52 -8.64
C PHE A 207 -15.08 -5.82 -7.13
N GLU A 208 -16.19 -5.94 -6.41
CA GLU A 208 -16.20 -6.26 -4.97
C GLU A 208 -15.59 -7.64 -4.68
N LYS A 209 -15.84 -8.62 -5.55
CA LYS A 209 -15.20 -9.93 -5.46
C LYS A 209 -13.68 -9.83 -5.59
N ILE A 210 -13.17 -9.10 -6.59
CA ILE A 210 -11.72 -8.90 -6.75
C ILE A 210 -11.15 -8.17 -5.55
N ARG A 211 -11.79 -7.08 -5.09
CA ARG A 211 -11.37 -6.32 -3.89
C ARG A 211 -11.18 -7.22 -2.67
N ARG A 212 -12.08 -8.20 -2.48
CA ARG A 212 -12.05 -9.13 -1.34
C ARG A 212 -10.91 -10.15 -1.40
N VAL A 213 -10.56 -10.64 -2.58
CA VAL A 213 -9.58 -11.73 -2.72
C VAL A 213 -8.21 -11.25 -3.20
N LEU A 214 -8.05 -9.96 -3.49
CA LEU A 214 -6.78 -9.41 -3.98
C LEU A 214 -5.65 -9.74 -2.99
N HIS A 215 -4.63 -10.41 -3.51
CA HIS A 215 -3.53 -10.91 -2.69
C HIS A 215 -2.22 -10.87 -3.48
N PHE A 216 -1.10 -10.70 -2.76
CA PHE A 216 0.18 -10.40 -3.38
C PHE A 216 1.31 -11.36 -2.99
N ASN A 217 1.10 -12.28 -2.04
CA ASN A 217 2.08 -13.28 -1.63
C ASN A 217 1.40 -14.56 -1.14
N ASP A 218 2.13 -15.67 -1.04
CA ASP A 218 1.57 -16.94 -0.55
C ASP A 218 1.52 -16.96 0.99
N ASN A 219 0.32 -17.09 1.58
CA ASN A 219 0.17 -17.17 3.04
C ASN A 219 0.87 -18.40 3.66
N ASN A 220 1.01 -19.50 2.91
CA ASN A 220 1.68 -20.71 3.44
C ASN A 220 3.19 -20.50 3.64
N LYS A 221 3.75 -19.39 3.15
CA LYS A 221 5.15 -19.01 3.33
C LYS A 221 5.33 -17.95 4.41
N HIS A 222 4.24 -17.49 5.04
CA HIS A 222 4.34 -16.54 6.14
C HIS A 222 4.83 -17.30 7.36
N LEU A 223 6.02 -16.92 7.84
CA LEU A 223 6.64 -17.58 8.98
C LEU A 223 5.99 -17.12 10.30
N PRO A 224 5.97 -17.98 11.32
CA PRO A 224 5.53 -17.66 12.67
C PRO A 224 6.16 -16.40 13.27
N ILE A 225 5.49 -15.72 14.21
CA ILE A 225 5.95 -14.44 14.81
C ILE A 225 7.30 -14.59 15.52
N ASP A 226 7.52 -15.74 16.16
CA ASP A 226 8.74 -16.06 16.90
C ASP A 226 9.92 -16.45 15.99
N HIS A 227 9.66 -16.67 14.69
CA HIS A 227 10.68 -17.07 13.75
C HIS A 227 11.65 -15.91 13.46
N PRO A 228 12.99 -16.12 13.49
CA PRO A 228 13.97 -15.04 13.25
C PRO A 228 13.86 -14.33 11.89
N GLN A 229 13.20 -14.96 10.92
CA GLN A 229 12.94 -14.43 9.58
C GLN A 229 11.49 -14.00 9.38
N HIS A 230 10.70 -13.87 10.45
CA HIS A 230 9.34 -13.36 10.37
C HIS A 230 9.34 -11.97 9.72
N ASP A 231 8.60 -11.83 8.63
CA ASP A 231 8.40 -10.55 7.97
C ASP A 231 6.99 -10.05 8.25
N ARG A 232 6.89 -8.98 9.05
CA ARG A 232 5.63 -8.30 9.34
C ARG A 232 4.95 -7.76 8.06
N LEU A 233 5.74 -7.48 7.02
CA LEU A 233 5.25 -7.01 5.71
C LEU A 233 5.11 -8.13 4.68
N HIS A 234 5.16 -9.41 5.07
CA HIS A 234 5.13 -10.57 4.16
C HIS A 234 4.08 -10.45 3.05
N LYS A 235 2.85 -10.07 3.41
CA LYS A 235 1.72 -9.94 2.47
C LYS A 235 1.91 -8.87 1.40
N LEU A 236 2.77 -7.87 1.63
CA LEU A 236 3.07 -6.77 0.69
C LEU A 236 4.50 -6.82 0.14
N ARG A 237 5.38 -7.66 0.71
CA ARG A 237 6.80 -7.71 0.37
C ARG A 237 7.06 -7.81 -1.14
N PRO A 238 6.37 -8.66 -1.92
CA PRO A 238 6.61 -8.75 -3.36
C PRO A 238 6.30 -7.45 -4.11
N VAL A 239 5.28 -6.70 -3.67
CA VAL A 239 4.92 -5.40 -4.27
C VAL A 239 6.00 -4.36 -3.99
N ILE A 240 6.45 -4.30 -2.73
CA ILE A 240 7.48 -3.36 -2.28
C ILE A 240 8.80 -3.61 -3.03
N GLU A 241 9.26 -4.85 -3.09
CA GLU A 241 10.52 -5.22 -3.74
C GLU A 241 10.48 -4.95 -5.25
N HIS A 242 9.40 -5.35 -5.92
CA HIS A 242 9.24 -5.10 -7.35
C HIS A 242 9.24 -3.60 -7.66
N LEU A 243 8.44 -2.80 -6.93
CA LEU A 243 8.36 -1.36 -7.19
C LEU A 243 9.66 -0.65 -6.84
N ASN A 244 10.34 -0.99 -5.74
CA ASN A 244 11.65 -0.43 -5.42
C ASN A 244 12.69 -0.75 -6.49
N THR A 245 12.66 -1.96 -7.04
CA THR A 245 13.50 -2.36 -8.17
C THR A 245 13.18 -1.53 -9.42
N LYS A 246 11.91 -1.19 -9.67
CA LYS A 246 11.53 -0.31 -10.78
C LYS A 246 11.82 1.16 -10.55
N PHE A 247 11.79 1.63 -9.32
CA PHE A 247 12.15 3.01 -8.99
C PHE A 247 13.67 3.22 -9.06
N SER A 248 14.46 2.22 -8.67
CA SER A 248 15.93 2.31 -8.72
C SER A 248 16.51 2.38 -10.13
N THR A 249 15.75 2.01 -11.17
CA THR A 249 16.16 2.19 -12.57
C THR A 249 16.04 3.64 -13.04
N ILE A 250 15.40 4.51 -12.27
CA ILE A 250 15.25 5.93 -12.60
C ILE A 250 16.44 6.69 -12.02
N PRO A 251 17.21 7.44 -12.85
CA PRO A 251 18.31 8.24 -12.36
C PRO A 251 17.84 9.29 -11.34
N ILE A 252 18.57 9.37 -10.23
CA ILE A 252 18.27 10.29 -9.13
C ILE A 252 18.99 11.62 -9.37
N SER A 253 18.29 12.73 -9.19
CA SER A 253 18.88 14.08 -9.35
C SER A 253 19.80 14.46 -8.19
N GLN A 254 20.69 15.45 -8.41
CA GLN A 254 21.61 15.94 -7.38
C GLN A 254 20.89 16.51 -6.13
N ARG A 255 19.69 17.07 -6.29
CA ARG A 255 19.00 17.80 -5.23
C ARG A 255 17.71 17.08 -4.86
N LEU A 256 17.72 16.44 -3.70
CA LEU A 256 16.61 15.64 -3.20
C LEU A 256 16.10 16.19 -1.88
N SER A 257 14.81 16.00 -1.65
CA SER A 257 14.18 16.15 -0.36
C SER A 257 13.74 14.77 0.11
N ILE A 258 14.00 14.46 1.38
CA ILE A 258 13.47 13.27 2.04
C ILE A 258 12.45 13.76 3.06
N ASP A 259 11.26 13.20 3.00
CA ASP A 259 10.17 13.50 3.91
C ASP A 259 9.34 12.23 4.13
N GLU A 260 8.56 12.21 5.20
CA GLU A 260 7.70 11.11 5.58
C GLU A 260 6.31 11.26 4.95
N GLN A 261 5.85 10.19 4.29
CA GLN A 261 4.48 10.08 3.80
C GLN A 261 3.69 9.10 4.68
N MET A 262 2.50 9.50 5.09
CA MET A 262 1.57 8.65 5.83
C MET A 262 0.36 8.33 4.96
N CYS A 263 -0.03 7.06 4.93
CA CYS A 263 -1.26 6.60 4.30
C CYS A 263 -2.36 6.56 5.36
N ALA A 264 -3.33 7.47 5.30
CA ALA A 264 -4.37 7.54 6.32
C ALA A 264 -5.19 6.25 6.37
N THR A 265 -5.34 5.65 7.55
CA THR A 265 -6.22 4.50 7.76
C THR A 265 -6.90 4.52 9.11
N LYS A 266 -8.15 4.05 9.13
CA LYS A 266 -8.91 3.79 10.36
C LYS A 266 -8.77 2.35 10.84
N MET A 267 -8.30 1.43 10.00
CA MET A 267 -8.14 0.03 10.37
C MET A 267 -7.23 -0.16 11.59
N GLY A 268 -7.50 -1.19 12.38
CA GLY A 268 -6.59 -1.63 13.44
C GLY A 268 -5.43 -2.39 12.81
N HIS A 269 -4.23 -1.82 12.86
CA HIS A 269 -3.03 -2.47 12.32
C HIS A 269 -1.82 -2.09 13.15
N PHE A 270 -0.87 -3.03 13.33
CA PHE A 270 0.31 -2.82 14.17
C PHE A 270 1.28 -1.75 13.65
N LEU A 271 1.22 -1.39 12.36
CA LEU A 271 2.02 -0.32 11.75
C LEU A 271 1.39 1.07 11.93
N LYS A 272 0.15 1.12 12.41
CA LYS A 272 -0.58 2.38 12.52
C LYS A 272 0.07 3.27 13.57
N GLN A 273 0.31 4.51 13.20
CA GLN A 273 0.91 5.54 14.02
C GLN A 273 -0.04 6.73 14.19
N TYR A 274 0.12 7.44 15.29
CA TYR A 274 -0.57 8.70 15.54
C TYR A 274 0.38 9.88 15.28
N LEU A 275 0.06 10.69 14.28
CA LEU A 275 0.81 11.90 13.93
C LEU A 275 -0.09 13.14 14.12
N PRO A 276 -0.01 13.84 15.28
CA PRO A 276 -0.96 14.90 15.65
C PRO A 276 -0.96 16.10 14.69
N ASN A 277 0.15 16.32 13.99
CA ASN A 277 0.37 17.46 13.10
C ASN A 277 0.02 17.16 11.63
N LYS A 278 -0.41 15.93 11.29
CA LYS A 278 -0.88 15.60 9.94
C LYS A 278 -2.39 15.85 9.84
N PRO A 279 -2.94 16.18 8.64
CA PRO A 279 -4.38 16.43 8.46
C PRO A 279 -5.26 15.26 8.92
N HIS A 280 -4.91 14.05 8.49
CA HIS A 280 -5.38 12.81 9.11
C HIS A 280 -4.34 12.40 10.12
N LYS A 281 -4.74 12.14 11.36
CA LYS A 281 -3.79 11.89 12.46
C LYS A 281 -3.41 10.43 12.61
N TRP A 282 -4.05 9.52 11.89
CA TRP A 282 -3.87 8.09 12.00
C TRP A 282 -3.55 7.51 10.63
N GLY A 283 -2.51 6.68 10.54
CA GLY A 283 -2.08 6.01 9.32
C GLY A 283 -0.87 5.11 9.54
#